data_AF-A0A4V1GB83-F1
#
_entry.id   AF-A0A4V1GB83-F1
#
_cell.length_a   1.000
_cell.length_b   1.000
_cell.length_c   1.000
_cell.angle_alpha   90.00
_cell.angle_beta   90.00
_cell.angle_gamma   90.00
#
_symmetry.space_group_name_H-M   'P 1'
#
loop_
_entity.id
_entity.type
_entity.pdbx_description
1 polymer ?
#
loop_
_entity_poly.entity_id
_entity_poly.type
_entity_poly.pdbx_seq_one_letter_code
_entity_poly.pdbx_strand_id
1 'polypeptide(L)'
;MGAKTILGLTAVRTEESELPGWTTWKYPGVHLNRWFQDPSKPAEQLRNEFINYAKARGWKKESRFGSSTSWFARHSHRDSDDYMELAIGLSQSSSVEKNIVLVVLDYD
;
A
#
# COMPACT_ATOMS: atom_id res chain seq x y z
N MET A 1 7.17 2.14 -1.29
CA MET A 1 6.14 1.56 -0.39
C MET A 1 5.95 0.05 -0.61
N GLY A 2 6.66 -0.61 -1.54
CA GLY A 2 6.54 -2.06 -1.79
C GLY A 2 7.50 -2.96 -0.99
N ALA A 3 8.23 -2.45 -0.01
CA ALA A 3 9.17 -3.26 0.77
C ALA A 3 8.44 -4.21 1.72
N LYS A 4 9.01 -5.40 1.95
CA LYS A 4 8.48 -6.36 2.94
C LYS A 4 8.64 -5.88 4.39
N THR A 5 9.58 -4.97 4.63
CA THR A 5 9.80 -4.33 5.93
C THR A 5 9.64 -2.82 5.81
N ILE A 6 8.73 -2.24 6.60
CA ILE A 6 8.43 -0.80 6.63
C ILE A 6 8.19 -0.42 8.09
N LEU A 7 8.67 0.76 8.52
CA LEU A 7 8.57 1.22 9.91
C LEU A 7 9.18 0.24 10.94
N GLY A 8 10.15 -0.60 10.52
CA GLY A 8 10.72 -1.65 11.36
C GLY A 8 9.82 -2.88 11.54
N LEU A 9 8.64 -2.93 10.91
CA LEU A 9 7.72 -4.05 10.92
C LEU A 9 7.89 -4.87 9.65
N THR A 10 7.99 -6.19 9.79
CA THR A 10 7.96 -7.12 8.66
C THR A 10 6.53 -7.55 8.40
N ALA A 11 6.13 -7.56 7.13
CA ALA A 11 4.78 -7.95 6.73
C ALA A 11 4.49 -9.41 7.16
N VAL A 12 3.36 -9.63 7.82
CA VAL A 12 2.90 -10.97 8.27
C VAL A 12 2.38 -11.81 7.11
N ARG A 13 1.93 -11.13 6.04
CA ARG A 13 1.55 -11.72 4.77
C ARG A 13 2.03 -10.84 3.63
N THR A 14 2.41 -11.46 2.52
CA THR A 14 2.73 -10.79 1.27
C THR A 14 2.04 -11.48 0.12
N GLU A 15 1.52 -10.71 -0.83
CA GLU A 15 0.96 -11.20 -2.08
C GLU A 15 1.46 -10.27 -3.18
N GLU A 16 1.92 -10.86 -4.27
CA GLU A 16 2.65 -10.19 -5.34
C GLU A 16 2.17 -10.79 -6.66
N SER A 17 1.78 -9.95 -7.61
CA SER A 17 1.55 -10.39 -8.99
C SER A 17 2.80 -11.02 -9.58
N GLU A 18 2.63 -11.97 -10.49
CA GLU A 18 3.72 -12.40 -11.35
C GLU A 18 4.21 -11.22 -12.20
N LEU A 19 5.52 -11.05 -12.30
CA LEU A 19 6.10 -10.03 -13.18
C LEU A 19 5.87 -10.48 -14.64
N PRO A 20 5.40 -9.59 -15.51
CA PRO A 20 5.22 -9.93 -16.91
C PRO A 20 6.57 -10.26 -17.55
N GLY A 21 6.55 -11.17 -18.52
CA GLY A 21 7.74 -11.53 -19.29
C GLY A 21 8.37 -10.34 -20.01
N TRP A 22 9.65 -10.46 -20.34
CA TRP A 22 10.52 -9.43 -20.94
C TRP A 22 10.02 -8.82 -22.27
N THR A 23 8.96 -9.38 -22.87
CA THR A 23 8.34 -8.90 -24.11
C THR A 23 7.16 -7.95 -23.90
N THR A 24 6.79 -7.61 -22.65
CA THR A 24 5.58 -6.82 -22.36
C THR A 24 5.92 -5.33 -22.20
N TRP A 25 5.30 -4.47 -23.03
CA TRP A 25 5.59 -3.02 -23.10
C TRP A 25 4.99 -2.19 -21.94
N LYS A 26 3.94 -2.69 -21.29
CA LYS A 26 3.32 -2.09 -20.10
C LYS A 26 3.21 -3.14 -19.01
N TYR A 27 3.20 -2.71 -17.75
CA TYR A 27 3.08 -3.57 -16.57
C TYR A 27 1.66 -3.52 -15.96
N PRO A 28 0.55 -3.56 -16.72
CA PRO A 28 -0.77 -3.42 -16.13
C PRO A 28 -1.05 -4.63 -15.24
N GLY A 29 -1.49 -4.36 -14.02
CA GLY A 29 -1.85 -5.40 -13.05
C GLY A 29 -0.70 -5.93 -12.22
N VAL A 30 0.50 -5.31 -12.28
CA VAL A 30 1.53 -5.57 -11.29
C VAL A 30 1.10 -4.96 -9.96
N HIS A 31 1.00 -5.78 -8.92
CA HIS A 31 0.56 -5.37 -7.60
C HIS A 31 1.39 -5.99 -6.50
N LEU A 32 1.60 -5.23 -5.43
CA LEU A 32 2.25 -5.66 -4.20
C LEU A 32 1.35 -5.39 -3.00
N ASN A 33 0.81 -6.45 -2.42
CA ASN A 33 0.02 -6.41 -1.19
C ASN A 33 0.89 -6.82 0.00
N ARG A 34 0.92 -5.99 1.04
CA ARG A 34 1.67 -6.23 2.27
C ARG A 34 0.76 -5.97 3.47
N TRP A 35 0.63 -6.97 4.33
CA TRP A 35 -0.15 -6.89 5.56
C TRP A 35 0.79 -6.70 6.74
N PHE A 36 0.60 -5.62 7.49
CA PHE A 36 1.41 -5.28 8.65
C PHE A 36 0.55 -5.29 9.91
N GLN A 37 1.12 -5.84 10.97
CA GLN A 37 0.52 -5.88 12.29
C GLN A 37 1.53 -5.40 13.31
N ASP A 38 1.05 -4.65 14.30
CA ASP A 38 1.80 -4.28 15.49
C ASP A 38 0.90 -4.53 16.70
N PRO A 39 1.14 -5.62 17.47
CA PRO A 39 0.32 -5.97 18.63
C PRO A 39 0.31 -4.90 19.73
N SER A 40 1.26 -3.97 19.72
CA SER A 40 1.40 -2.94 20.76
C SER A 40 0.45 -1.74 20.57
N LYS A 41 -0.22 -1.61 19.41
CA LYS A 41 -1.06 -0.44 19.09
C LYS A 41 -2.30 -0.78 18.26
N PRO A 42 -3.33 0.09 18.29
CA PRO A 42 -4.49 -0.06 17.41
C PRO A 42 -4.12 0.08 15.93
N ALA A 43 -4.87 -0.60 15.06
CA ALA A 43 -4.61 -0.58 13.63
C ALA A 43 -4.84 0.79 12.99
N GLU A 44 -5.73 1.61 13.53
CA GLU A 44 -5.93 2.99 13.07
C GLU A 44 -4.68 3.84 13.32
N GLN A 45 -4.03 3.66 14.47
CA GLN A 45 -2.77 4.33 14.78
C GLN A 45 -1.68 3.86 13.83
N LEU A 46 -1.52 2.53 13.66
CA LEU A 46 -0.56 1.96 12.74
C LEU A 46 -0.78 2.45 11.30
N ARG A 47 -2.03 2.49 10.84
CA ARG A 47 -2.41 3.00 9.51
C ARG A 47 -1.95 4.45 9.33
N ASN A 48 -2.17 5.29 10.33
CA ASN A 48 -1.75 6.70 10.28
C ASN A 48 -0.21 6.83 10.24
N GLU A 49 0.52 5.98 10.95
CA GLU A 49 1.99 5.93 10.86
C GLU A 49 2.45 5.56 9.43
N PHE A 50 1.82 4.58 8.79
CA PHE A 50 2.07 4.24 7.39
C PHE A 50 1.74 5.40 6.42
N ILE A 51 0.62 6.09 6.63
CA ILE A 51 0.26 7.27 5.82
C ILE A 51 1.30 8.38 5.98
N ASN A 52 1.75 8.66 7.20
CA ASN A 52 2.78 9.68 7.45
C ASN A 52 4.13 9.28 6.83
N TYR A 53 4.49 8.01 6.93
CA TYR A 53 5.69 7.45 6.30
C TYR A 53 5.64 7.57 4.77
N ALA A 54 4.48 7.34 4.15
CA ALA A 54 4.27 7.51 2.72
C ALA A 54 4.35 8.98 2.30
N LYS A 55 3.70 9.89 3.03
CA LYS A 55 3.78 11.34 2.77
C LYS A 55 5.21 11.86 2.81
N ALA A 56 6.00 11.44 3.80
CA ALA A 56 7.41 11.78 3.92
C ALA A 56 8.26 11.30 2.73
N ARG A 57 7.73 10.38 1.90
CA ARG A 57 8.35 9.83 0.69
C ARG A 57 7.68 10.29 -0.59
N GLY A 58 6.98 11.44 -0.56
CA GLY A 58 6.46 12.10 -1.76
C GLY A 58 5.10 11.60 -2.25
N TRP A 59 4.45 10.69 -1.52
CA TRP A 59 3.08 10.26 -1.82
C TRP A 59 2.07 11.33 -1.37
N LYS A 60 1.19 11.74 -2.27
CA LYS A 60 0.12 12.72 -2.02
C LYS A 60 -1.23 12.03 -2.11
N LYS A 61 -2.11 12.38 -1.17
CA LYS A 61 -3.49 11.87 -1.14
C LYS A 61 -4.19 12.21 -2.45
N GLU A 62 -4.80 11.22 -3.08
CA GLU A 62 -5.71 11.42 -4.20
C GLU A 62 -7.10 11.75 -3.62
N SER A 63 -7.66 12.91 -3.97
CA SER A 63 -8.90 13.39 -3.35
C SER A 63 -10.15 12.72 -3.92
N ARG A 64 -10.02 12.11 -5.11
CA ARG A 64 -11.13 11.46 -5.83
C ARG A 64 -11.49 10.08 -5.29
N PHE A 65 -10.56 9.40 -4.62
CA PHE A 65 -10.72 8.02 -4.15
C PHE A 65 -10.28 7.94 -2.69
N GLY A 66 -11.17 7.55 -1.78
CA GLY A 66 -10.88 7.52 -0.35
C GLY A 66 -12.11 7.20 0.48
N SER A 67 -11.98 6.25 1.39
CA SER A 67 -13.01 5.94 2.40
C SER A 67 -12.49 6.31 3.80
N SER A 68 -13.33 6.22 4.83
CA SER A 68 -12.88 6.37 6.22
C SER A 68 -11.87 5.28 6.63
N THR A 69 -11.83 4.16 5.92
CA THR A 69 -10.98 3.01 6.22
C THR A 69 -9.75 2.90 5.31
N SER A 70 -9.69 3.66 4.21
CA SER A 70 -8.61 3.60 3.21
C SER A 70 -8.13 4.98 2.74
N TRP A 71 -6.82 5.11 2.59
CA TRP A 71 -6.12 6.27 2.06
C TRP A 71 -5.48 5.91 0.72
N PHE A 72 -5.89 6.58 -0.36
CA PHE A 72 -5.31 6.41 -1.68
C PHE A 72 -4.37 7.57 -2.01
N ALA A 73 -3.28 7.27 -2.70
CA ALA A 73 -2.25 8.23 -3.03
C ALA A 73 -1.50 7.90 -4.32
N ARG A 74 -0.93 8.95 -4.90
CA ARG A 74 -0.04 8.91 -6.06
C ARG A 74 1.20 9.78 -5.80
N HIS A 75 2.25 9.65 -6.60
CA HIS A 75 3.44 10.50 -6.44
C HIS A 75 3.15 11.95 -6.83
N SER A 76 3.79 12.85 -6.09
CA SER A 76 3.63 14.29 -6.20
C SER A 76 4.21 14.94 -7.44
N HIS A 77 5.20 14.29 -8.06
CA HIS A 77 5.96 14.77 -9.21
C HIS A 77 5.99 13.64 -10.26
N ARG A 78 4.80 13.18 -10.63
CA ARG A 78 4.66 12.08 -11.58
C ARG A 78 5.13 12.55 -12.96
N ASP A 79 5.94 11.72 -13.61
CA ASP A 79 6.04 11.76 -15.07
C ASP A 79 4.68 11.34 -15.67
N SER A 80 4.42 11.65 -16.94
CA SER A 80 3.16 11.24 -17.60
C SER A 80 2.91 9.73 -17.57
N ASP A 81 3.98 8.98 -17.34
CA ASP A 81 4.04 7.52 -17.42
C ASP A 81 4.22 6.87 -16.04
N ASP A 82 4.13 7.65 -14.95
CA ASP A 82 4.06 7.12 -13.60
C ASP A 82 2.62 6.75 -13.25
N TYR A 83 2.34 5.47 -13.43
CA TYR A 83 1.07 4.82 -13.16
C TYR A 83 1.01 4.17 -11.77
N MET A 84 1.95 4.49 -10.87
CA MET A 84 1.97 3.87 -9.54
C MET A 84 0.88 4.46 -8.63
N GLU A 85 0.09 3.56 -8.08
CA GLU A 85 -0.95 3.87 -7.10
C GLU A 85 -0.63 3.21 -5.75
N LEU A 86 -0.97 3.91 -4.67
CA LEU A 86 -0.80 3.41 -3.31
C LEU A 86 -2.13 3.45 -2.58
N ALA A 87 -2.54 2.32 -2.02
CA ALA A 87 -3.62 2.27 -1.04
C ALA A 87 -3.08 1.82 0.32
N ILE A 88 -3.46 2.55 1.38
CA ILE A 88 -3.17 2.18 2.77
C ILE A 88 -4.49 2.12 3.50
N GLY A 89 -4.88 0.94 3.98
CA GLY A 89 -6.17 0.74 4.60
C GLY A 89 -6.14 -0.25 5.75
N LEU A 90 -7.23 -0.30 6.49
CA LEU A 90 -7.49 -1.42 7.38
C LEU A 90 -7.83 -2.64 6.52
N SER A 91 -7.18 -3.77 6.79
CA SER A 91 -7.51 -5.01 6.10
C SER A 91 -8.96 -5.38 6.40
N GLN A 92 -9.82 -5.36 5.39
CA GLN A 92 -11.16 -5.92 5.51
C GLN A 92 -11.04 -7.43 5.32
N SER A 93 -11.18 -8.25 6.37
CA SER A 93 -12.04 -9.43 6.25
C SER A 93 -12.29 -10.22 7.53
N SER A 94 -13.54 -10.65 7.60
CA SER A 94 -14.19 -11.79 8.25
C SER A 94 -13.44 -13.03 8.73
N SER A 95 -12.11 -13.18 8.68
CA SER A 95 -11.48 -14.32 9.37
C SER A 95 -9.98 -14.13 9.65
N VAL A 96 -9.65 -14.47 10.89
CA VAL A 96 -8.35 -14.74 11.51
C VAL A 96 -7.57 -13.55 12.09
N GLU A 97 -7.43 -12.39 11.45
CA GLU A 97 -6.52 -11.36 11.99
C GLU A 97 -7.16 -9.97 12.09
N LYS A 98 -7.69 -9.66 13.28
CA LYS A 98 -8.11 -8.30 13.65
C LYS A 98 -6.86 -7.40 13.76
N ASN A 99 -7.03 -6.11 13.46
CA ASN A 99 -6.01 -5.07 13.61
C ASN A 99 -4.81 -5.12 12.65
N ILE A 100 -5.06 -5.38 11.36
CA ILE A 100 -4.01 -5.36 10.33
C ILE A 100 -4.17 -4.18 9.39
N VAL A 101 -3.03 -3.58 9.02
CA VAL A 101 -2.92 -2.56 7.98
C VAL A 101 -2.49 -3.22 6.68
N LEU A 102 -3.28 -3.04 5.63
CA LEU A 102 -2.95 -3.42 4.28
C LEU A 102 -2.32 -2.23 3.55
N VAL A 103 -1.14 -2.46 2.98
CA VAL A 103 -0.47 -1.57 2.03
C VAL A 103 -0.49 -2.24 0.67
N VAL A 104 -1.12 -1.59 -0.30
CA VAL A 104 -1.18 -2.01 -1.70
C VAL A 104 -0.40 -1.02 -2.55
N LEU A 105 0.47 -1.53 -3.42
CA LEU A 105 1.14 -0.75 -4.45
C LEU A 105 0.79 -1.37 -5.81
N ASP A 106 0.06 -0.64 -6.63
CA ASP A 106 -0.40 -1.08 -7.95
C ASP A 106 0.30 -0.28 -9.06
N TYR A 107 0.52 -0.94 -10.19
CA TYR A 107 0.98 -0.34 -11.45
C TYR A 107 -0.16 -0.50 -12.47
N ASP A 108 -0.82 0.61 -12.81
CA ASP A 108 -1.91 0.66 -13.80
C ASP A 108 -1.37 0.79 -15.25
#